data_AF-A0A2S8FMD6-F1
#
_entry.id   AF-A0A2S8FMD6-F1
#
_cell.length_a   1.000
_cell.length_b   1.000
_cell.length_c   1.000
_cell.angle_alpha   90.00
_cell.angle_beta   90.00
_cell.angle_gamma   90.00
#
_symmetry.space_group_name_H-M   'P 1'
#
loop_
_entity.id
_entity.type
_entity.pdbx_description
1 polymer ?
#
loop_
_entity_poly.entity_id
_entity_poly.type
_entity_poly.pdbx_seq_one_letter_code
_entity_poly.pdbx_strand_id
1 'polypeptide(L)'
;MHRSGQSYKKFARDKLSVRTIIPAKHGRPTSKPASGRYRRLMQLHFDAETYRQRSQVETVMSMIKRRQGNFVRGKSEGSRHRELHLMVLTHNVMILWWA
;
A
#
# COMPACT_ATOMS: atom_id res chain seq x y z
N MET A 1 -10.59 -18.57 -9.40
CA MET A 1 -10.49 -18.19 -7.97
C MET A 1 -10.00 -16.73 -7.86
N HIS A 2 -10.87 -15.72 -8.04
CA HIS A 2 -10.44 -14.30 -8.03
C HIS A 2 -11.60 -13.33 -7.68
N ARG A 3 -12.31 -13.59 -6.58
CA ARG A 3 -13.40 -12.74 -6.07
C ARG A 3 -13.02 -11.95 -4.80
N SER A 4 -11.81 -12.15 -4.28
CA SER A 4 -11.34 -11.60 -2.99
C SER A 4 -11.02 -10.10 -3.05
N GLY A 5 -10.66 -9.57 -4.23
CA GLY A 5 -10.19 -8.20 -4.35
C GLY A 5 -11.25 -7.10 -4.21
N GLN A 6 -12.54 -7.44 -4.29
CA GLN A 6 -13.64 -6.50 -4.13
C GLN A 6 -14.11 -6.40 -2.67
N SER A 7 -13.94 -7.47 -1.89
CA SER A 7 -14.38 -7.56 -0.50
C SER A 7 -13.60 -6.60 0.41
N TYR A 8 -12.26 -6.58 0.30
CA TYR A 8 -11.42 -5.69 1.13
C TYR A 8 -11.70 -4.20 0.86
N LYS A 9 -12.02 -3.83 -0.38
CA LYS A 9 -12.31 -2.44 -0.77
C LYS A 9 -13.63 -1.97 -0.16
N LYS A 10 -14.62 -2.85 -0.15
CA LYS A 10 -15.92 -2.60 0.46
C LYS A 10 -15.77 -2.43 1.97
N PHE A 11 -15.02 -3.31 2.62
CA PHE A 11 -14.71 -3.18 4.05
C PHE A 11 -13.95 -1.88 4.38
N ALA A 12 -12.90 -1.54 3.63
CA ALA A 12 -12.13 -0.32 3.86
C ALA A 12 -12.95 0.97 3.68
N ARG A 13 -13.85 1.02 2.69
CA ARG A 13 -14.71 2.19 2.46
C ARG A 13 -15.90 2.26 3.41
N ASP A 14 -16.58 1.14 3.66
CA ASP A 14 -17.83 1.13 4.41
C ASP A 14 -17.61 1.02 5.93
N LYS A 15 -16.49 0.45 6.39
CA LYS A 15 -16.20 0.25 7.82
C LYS A 15 -15.07 1.13 8.36
N LEU A 16 -14.10 1.50 7.52
CA LEU A 16 -12.93 2.28 7.95
C LEU A 16 -12.93 3.71 7.41
N SER A 17 -13.91 4.11 6.58
CA SER A 17 -13.96 5.40 5.91
C SER A 17 -12.69 5.74 5.10
N VAL A 18 -11.91 4.73 4.71
CA VAL A 18 -10.66 4.90 3.97
C VAL A 18 -10.90 4.72 2.48
N ARG A 19 -10.41 5.67 1.68
CA ARG A 19 -10.51 5.62 0.22
C ARG A 19 -9.32 4.86 -0.37
N THR A 20 -9.56 3.68 -0.93
CA THR A 20 -8.51 2.91 -1.63
C THR A 20 -8.19 3.51 -3.01
N ILE A 21 -6.93 3.88 -3.24
CA ILE A 21 -6.40 4.32 -4.54
C ILE A 21 -5.82 3.10 -5.25
N ILE A 22 -6.71 2.37 -5.91
CA ILE A 22 -6.35 1.17 -6.65
C ILE A 22 -6.84 1.40 -8.07
N PRO A 23 -6.03 1.19 -9.11
CA PRO A 23 -6.51 1.37 -10.46
C PRO A 23 -7.56 0.30 -10.75
N ALA A 24 -8.57 0.63 -11.54
CA ALA A 24 -9.58 -0.32 -12.01
C ALA A 24 -9.00 -1.28 -13.07
N LYS A 25 -7.84 -1.89 -12.81
CA LYS A 25 -7.15 -2.78 -13.74
C LYS A 25 -7.89 -4.12 -13.84
N HIS A 26 -8.75 -4.23 -14.84
CA HIS A 26 -9.02 -5.50 -15.49
C HIS A 26 -9.46 -5.25 -16.93
N GLY A 27 -8.61 -5.65 -17.87
CA GLY A 27 -8.89 -5.64 -19.31
C GLY A 27 -7.96 -4.76 -20.14
N ARG A 28 -7.96 -5.03 -21.45
CA ARG A 28 -7.36 -4.22 -22.52
C ARG A 28 -7.70 -2.74 -22.30
N PRO A 29 -6.76 -1.79 -22.48
CA PRO A 29 -7.07 -0.37 -22.43
C PRO A 29 -8.28 -0.11 -23.34
N THR A 30 -9.38 0.31 -22.72
CA THR A 30 -10.64 0.59 -23.40
C THR A 30 -11.14 1.93 -22.89
N SER A 31 -11.72 2.73 -23.78
CA SER A 31 -12.39 3.98 -23.43
C SER A 31 -13.74 3.74 -22.75
N LYS A 32 -14.22 2.49 -22.69
CA LYS A 32 -15.51 2.14 -22.08
C LYS A 32 -15.43 2.30 -20.55
N PRO A 33 -16.44 2.92 -19.92
CA PRO A 33 -16.49 3.04 -18.47
C PRO A 33 -16.56 1.66 -17.80
N ALA A 34 -15.84 1.49 -16.69
CA ALA A 34 -15.79 0.21 -16.01
C ALA A 34 -17.17 -0.21 -15.46
N SER A 35 -17.53 -1.49 -15.64
CA SER A 35 -18.78 -2.04 -15.12
C SER A 35 -18.74 -2.19 -13.59
N GLY A 36 -19.81 -1.74 -12.92
CA GLY A 36 -19.98 -1.80 -11.47
C GLY A 36 -19.67 -0.49 -10.73
N ARG A 37 -20.54 -0.14 -9.76
CA ARG A 37 -20.53 1.12 -8.99
C ARG A 37 -19.14 1.50 -8.48
N TYR A 38 -18.46 0.57 -7.81
CA TYR A 38 -17.14 0.83 -7.22
C TYR A 38 -16.02 0.97 -8.27
N ARG A 39 -16.05 0.19 -9.37
CA ARG A 39 -15.04 0.30 -10.43
C ARG A 39 -15.16 1.62 -11.19
N ARG A 40 -16.39 2.11 -11.40
CA ARG A 40 -16.65 3.43 -12.01
C ARG A 40 -16.13 4.57 -11.13
N LEU A 41 -16.39 4.51 -9.82
CA LEU A 41 -15.83 5.48 -8.86
C LEU A 41 -14.30 5.44 -8.78
N MET A 42 -13.70 4.26 -8.93
CA MET A 42 -12.24 4.11 -8.97
C MET A 42 -11.62 4.68 -10.26
N GLN A 43 -12.35 4.67 -11.39
CA GLN A 43 -11.88 5.24 -12.67
C GLN A 43 -12.04 6.77 -12.69
N LEU A 44 -13.16 7.28 -12.17
CA LEU A 44 -13.46 8.73 -12.14
C LEU A 44 -12.56 9.50 -11.18
N HIS A 45 -12.19 8.89 -10.04
CA HIS A 45 -11.38 9.54 -9.00
C HIS A 45 -9.99 8.91 -8.88
N PHE A 46 -9.45 8.38 -9.99
CA PHE A 46 -8.11 7.86 -10.00
C PHE A 46 -7.10 9.01 -10.00
N ASP A 47 -6.49 9.25 -8.85
CA ASP A 47 -5.34 10.14 -8.73
C ASP A 47 -4.06 9.36 -9.09
N ALA A 48 -3.55 9.61 -10.29
CA ALA A 48 -2.34 8.99 -10.80
C ALA A 48 -1.08 9.47 -10.05
N GLU A 49 -1.07 10.70 -9.53
CA GLU A 49 0.07 11.28 -8.82
C GLU A 49 0.23 10.60 -7.45
N THR A 50 -0.85 10.54 -6.67
CA THR A 50 -0.84 9.80 -5.40
C THR A 50 -0.59 8.31 -5.63
N TYR A 51 -1.07 7.73 -6.74
CA TYR A 51 -0.77 6.33 -7.08
C TYR A 51 0.72 6.09 -7.38
N ARG A 52 1.46 7.05 -7.94
CA ARG A 52 2.91 6.92 -8.16
C ARG A 52 3.72 6.91 -6.86
N GLN A 53 3.23 7.54 -5.80
CA GLN A 53 3.87 7.48 -4.48
C GLN A 53 3.83 6.06 -3.89
N ARG A 54 2.86 5.23 -4.31
CA ARG A 54 2.77 3.82 -3.87
C ARG A 54 4.02 3.01 -4.22
N SER A 55 4.56 3.17 -5.43
CA SER A 55 5.78 2.44 -5.82
C SER A 55 7.01 2.87 -5.01
N GLN A 56 7.03 4.12 -4.53
CA GLN A 56 8.09 4.60 -3.63
C GLN A 56 7.98 3.91 -2.27
N VAL A 57 6.78 3.85 -1.69
CA VAL A 57 6.52 3.14 -0.41
C VAL A 57 6.83 1.65 -0.51
N GLU A 58 6.41 0.98 -1.59
CA GLU A 58 6.71 -0.44 -1.82
C GLU A 58 8.21 -0.69 -1.94
N THR A 59 8.95 0.23 -2.58
CA THR A 59 10.41 0.18 -2.65
C THR A 59 11.04 0.32 -1.26
N VAL A 60 10.66 1.35 -0.49
CA VAL A 60 11.17 1.57 0.88
C VAL A 60 10.92 0.35 1.76
N MET A 61 9.70 -0.18 1.75
CA MET A 61 9.34 -1.39 2.51
C MET A 61 10.15 -2.61 2.06
N SER A 62 10.39 -2.76 0.76
CA SER A 62 11.25 -3.84 0.24
C SER A 62 12.71 -3.69 0.68
N MET A 63 13.24 -2.47 0.71
CA MET A 63 14.61 -2.21 1.16
C MET A 63 14.77 -2.51 2.66
N ILE A 64 13.83 -2.05 3.49
CA ILE A 64 13.82 -2.33 4.93
C ILE A 64 13.81 -3.85 5.16
N LYS A 65 12.88 -4.55 4.49
CA LYS A 65 12.73 -6.01 4.60
C LYS A 65 13.96 -6.79 4.17
N ARG A 66 14.59 -6.40 3.06
CA ARG A 66 15.79 -7.08 2.54
C ARG A 66 17.02 -6.85 3.42
N ARG A 67 17.18 -5.65 3.99
CA ARG A 67 18.37 -5.28 4.78
C ARG A 67 18.25 -5.57 6.28
N GLN A 68 17.04 -5.49 6.82
CA GLN A 68 16.78 -5.55 8.27
C GLN A 68 15.90 -6.75 8.67
N GLY A 69 15.42 -7.54 7.69
CA GLY A 69 14.61 -8.74 7.92
C GLY A 69 13.10 -8.51 7.83
N ASN A 70 12.37 -9.62 7.76
CA ASN A 70 10.91 -9.64 7.54
C ASN A 70 10.08 -9.80 8.82
N PHE A 71 10.71 -9.93 9.98
CA PHE A 71 10.06 -10.31 11.23
C PHE A 71 10.46 -9.38 12.37
N VAL A 72 9.52 -9.14 13.27
CA VAL A 72 9.71 -8.36 14.48
C VAL A 72 9.85 -9.34 15.64
N ARG A 73 10.93 -9.22 16.43
CA ARG A 73 11.23 -10.15 17.54
C ARG A 73 10.51 -9.80 18.83
N GLY A 74 10.03 -8.56 18.97
CA GLY A 74 9.28 -8.10 20.14
C GLY A 74 8.06 -8.96 20.45
N LYS A 75 7.95 -9.45 21.69
CA LYS A 75 6.80 -10.26 22.14
C LYS A 75 5.59 -9.40 22.53
N SER A 76 5.81 -8.21 23.08
CA SER A 76 4.75 -7.26 23.42
C SER A 76 4.47 -6.29 22.28
N GLU A 77 3.24 -5.75 22.21
CA GLU A 77 2.86 -4.71 21.23
C GLU A 77 3.81 -3.51 21.29
N GLY A 78 4.12 -3.02 22.50
CA GLY A 78 5.04 -1.89 22.68
C GLY A 78 6.45 -2.18 22.18
N SER A 79 6.96 -3.39 22.40
CA SER A 79 8.26 -3.81 21.87
C SER A 79 8.25 -3.85 20.35
N ARG A 80 7.16 -4.34 19.73
CA ARG A 80 7.02 -4.40 18.27
C ARG A 80 6.97 -3.02 17.64
N HIS A 81 6.22 -2.09 18.23
CA HIS A 81 6.18 -0.70 17.74
C HIS A 81 7.56 -0.03 17.79
N ARG A 82 8.29 -0.19 18.90
CA ARG A 82 9.64 0.37 19.03
C ARG A 82 10.61 -0.24 18.02
N GLU A 83 10.54 -1.56 17.81
CA GLU A 83 11.38 -2.25 16.82
C GLU A 83 11.08 -1.74 15.40
N LEU A 84 9.81 -1.58 15.02
CA LEU A 84 9.43 -0.99 13.73
C LEU A 84 9.93 0.45 13.58
N HIS A 85 9.82 1.28 14.63
CA HIS A 85 10.36 2.65 14.60
C HIS A 85 11.88 2.67 14.43
N LEU A 86 12.60 1.80 15.14
CA LEU A 86 14.05 1.66 15.00
C LEU A 86 14.44 1.18 13.60
N MET A 87 13.67 0.29 12.98
CA MET A 87 13.92 -0.13 11.60
C MET A 87 13.79 1.03 10.60
N VAL A 88 12.80 1.90 10.80
CA VAL A 88 12.63 3.11 9.97
C VAL A 88 13.76 4.10 10.19
N LEU A 89 14.13 4.38 11.45
CA LEU A 89 15.23 5.28 11.76
C LEU A 89 16.56 4.79 11.18
N THR A 90 16.85 3.50 11.36
CA THR A 90 18.06 2.85 10.80
C THR A 90 18.06 2.95 9.28
N HIS A 91 16.90 2.77 8.63
CA HIS A 91 16.78 2.94 7.18
C HIS A 91 17.13 4.36 6.72
N ASN A 92 16.62 5.38 7.41
CA ASN A 92 16.91 6.77 7.08
C ASN A 92 18.39 7.11 7.28
N VAL A 93 19.01 6.63 8.37
CA VAL A 93 20.45 6.82 8.61
C VAL A 93 21.28 6.12 7.55
N MET A 94 20.93 4.90 7.14
CA MET A 94 21.61 4.19 6.05
C MET A 94 21.52 4.94 4.70
N ILE A 95 20.42 5.65 4.43
CA ILE A 95 20.29 6.48 3.24
C ILE A 95 21.21 7.70 3.37
N LEU A 96 21.15 8.43 4.49
CA LEU A 96 21.96 9.65 4.69
C LEU A 96 23.46 9.37 4.73
N TRP A 97 23.88 8.21 5.24
CA TRP A 97 25.28 7.83 5.30
C TRP A 97 25.87 7.48 3.92
N TRP A 98 25.01 7.01 3.01
CA TRP A 98 25.44 6.58 1.67
C TRP A 98 25.10 7.60 0.57
N ALA A 99 24.30 8.61 0.87
CA ALA A 99 24.02 9.76 0.00
C ALA A 99 25.16 10.79 0.08
#